data_AF-A4APC5-F1
#
_entry.id   AF-A4APC5-F1
#
_cell.length_a   1.000
_cell.length_b   1.000
_cell.length_c   1.000
_cell.angle_alpha   90.00
_cell.angle_beta   90.00
_cell.angle_gamma   90.00
#
_symmetry.space_group_name_H-M   'P 1'
#
loop_
_entity.id
_entity.type
_entity.pdbx_description
1 polymer ?
#
loop_
_entity_poly.entity_id
_entity_poly.type
_entity_poly.pdbx_seq_one_letter_code
_entity_poly.pdbx_strand_id
1 'polypeptide(L)'
;MKKSLSILIMLGLLICTGSCSNDDEKNTCASCTGTNVAYELCDNGNGTYTLSKGEATQTLTENDLLGVPIKEYVNLLCTED
;
A
#
# COMPACT_ATOMS: atom_id res chain seq x y z
N MET A 1 25.48 -32.54 -15.93
CA MET A 1 24.53 -33.05 -14.91
C MET A 1 24.49 -32.06 -13.74
N LYS A 2 23.27 -31.72 -13.29
CA LYS A 2 22.87 -31.09 -12.01
C LYS A 2 23.58 -29.77 -11.60
N LYS A 3 22.95 -28.62 -11.92
CA LYS A 3 21.99 -27.88 -11.07
C LYS A 3 22.70 -27.12 -9.94
N SER A 4 22.88 -25.81 -10.11
CA SER A 4 22.86 -24.89 -8.98
C SER A 4 21.86 -23.78 -9.27
N LEU A 5 20.93 -23.68 -8.33
CA LEU A 5 19.70 -22.92 -8.31
C LEU A 5 20.02 -21.58 -7.67
N SER A 6 19.90 -20.49 -8.42
CA SER A 6 19.84 -19.13 -7.85
C SER A 6 18.56 -18.48 -8.31
N ILE A 7 17.53 -18.66 -7.48
CA ILE A 7 16.27 -17.92 -7.48
C ILE A 7 16.63 -16.51 -7.01
N LEU A 8 16.63 -15.54 -7.93
CA LEU A 8 16.65 -14.12 -7.59
C LEU A 8 15.30 -13.53 -7.98
N ILE A 9 14.38 -13.69 -7.03
CA ILE A 9 13.29 -12.79 -6.63
C ILE A 9 12.82 -11.86 -7.77
N MET A 10 11.68 -12.25 -8.35
CA MET A 10 10.83 -11.40 -9.15
C MET A 10 10.51 -10.11 -8.39
N LEU A 11 11.12 -9.02 -8.84
CA LEU A 11 10.63 -7.66 -8.60
C LEU A 11 9.33 -7.51 -9.38
N GLY A 12 8.23 -7.99 -8.79
CA GLY A 12 6.89 -7.76 -9.28
C GLY A 12 6.56 -6.29 -9.12
N LEU A 13 6.87 -5.49 -10.14
CA LEU A 13 6.17 -4.24 -10.38
C LEU A 13 4.70 -4.58 -10.67
N LEU A 14 3.91 -4.68 -9.61
CA LEU A 14 2.47 -4.51 -9.70
C LEU A 14 2.21 -3.02 -9.95
N ILE A 15 2.19 -2.69 -11.23
CA ILE A 15 1.46 -1.57 -11.78
C ILE A 15 -0.03 -1.86 -11.54
N CYS A 16 -0.52 -1.53 -10.33
CA CYS A 16 -1.95 -1.50 -10.06
C CYS A 16 -2.54 -0.26 -10.74
N THR A 17 -3.04 -0.50 -11.95
CA THR A 17 -4.02 0.34 -12.62
C THR A 17 -5.16 0.66 -11.67
N GLY A 18 -5.54 1.93 -11.61
CA GLY A 18 -6.50 2.42 -10.64
C GLY A 18 -7.86 1.73 -10.65
N SER A 19 -8.46 1.78 -9.45
CA SER A 19 -9.88 1.66 -9.12
C SER A 19 -10.55 0.29 -9.18
N CYS A 20 -11.06 -0.07 -8.00
CA CYS A 20 -12.22 -0.91 -7.73
C CYS A 20 -12.04 -2.42 -7.56
N SER A 21 -12.13 -2.81 -6.29
CA SER A 21 -13.21 -3.67 -5.78
C SER A 21 -13.19 -5.13 -6.25
N ASN A 22 -12.21 -5.89 -5.77
CA ASN A 22 -12.37 -7.33 -5.66
C ASN A 22 -12.33 -7.74 -4.19
N ASP A 23 -13.50 -8.21 -3.76
CA ASP A 23 -13.85 -8.87 -2.52
C ASP A 23 -13.09 -10.21 -2.43
N ASP A 24 -11.77 -10.19 -2.36
CA ASP A 24 -10.97 -11.43 -2.25
C ASP A 24 -9.70 -11.18 -1.43
N GLU A 25 -9.79 -11.57 -0.16
CA GLU A 25 -8.67 -12.01 0.69
C GLU A 25 -7.61 -10.98 1.17
N LYS A 26 -7.84 -10.50 2.40
CA LYS A 26 -6.85 -10.19 3.45
C LYS A 26 -5.92 -8.98 3.37
N ASN A 27 -6.01 -8.09 2.37
CA ASN A 27 -5.34 -6.78 2.47
C ASN A 27 -6.39 -5.67 2.47
N THR A 28 -6.62 -5.06 3.64
CA THR A 28 -7.52 -3.91 3.75
C THR A 28 -6.77 -2.70 3.21
N CYS A 29 -7.15 -2.21 2.02
CA CYS A 29 -6.63 -0.98 1.45
C CYS A 29 -7.66 0.14 1.56
N ALA A 30 -7.20 1.35 1.87
CA ALA A 30 -7.98 2.56 1.80
C ALA A 30 -7.27 3.58 0.91
N SER A 31 -8.01 4.26 0.06
CA SER A 31 -7.47 5.30 -0.82
C SER A 31 -8.31 6.56 -0.78
N CYS A 32 -7.67 7.68 -1.06
CA CYS A 32 -8.31 8.97 -1.27
C CYS A 32 -7.53 9.76 -2.33
N THR A 33 -8.20 10.73 -2.94
CA THR A 33 -7.58 11.62 -3.93
C THR A 33 -7.73 13.05 -3.42
N GLY A 34 -6.60 13.69 -3.12
CA GLY A 34 -6.52 15.12 -2.79
C GLY A 34 -6.52 15.97 -4.06
N THR A 35 -6.18 17.25 -3.92
CA THR A 35 -6.30 18.24 -5.01
C THR A 35 -5.50 17.86 -6.26
N ASN A 36 -4.32 17.23 -6.12
CA ASN A 36 -3.51 16.77 -7.26
C ASN A 36 -2.83 15.40 -7.06
N VAL A 37 -3.06 14.73 -5.91
CA VAL A 37 -2.33 13.51 -5.56
C VAL A 37 -3.27 12.45 -5.02
N ALA A 38 -3.11 11.22 -5.52
CA ALA A 38 -3.77 10.04 -4.98
C ALA A 38 -2.91 9.41 -3.88
N TYR A 39 -3.55 9.15 -2.74
CA TYR A 39 -2.98 8.44 -1.61
C TYR A 39 -3.68 7.08 -1.49
N GLU A 40 -2.90 6.02 -1.27
CA GLU A 40 -3.41 4.68 -0.99
C GLU A 40 -2.62 4.09 0.16
N LEU A 41 -3.31 3.55 1.16
CA LEU A 41 -2.71 2.89 2.32
C LEU A 41 -3.26 1.48 2.43
N CYS A 42 -2.39 0.49 2.32
CA CYS A 42 -2.73 -0.93 2.41
C CYS A 42 -2.13 -1.58 3.66
N ASP A 43 -2.92 -2.34 4.41
CA ASP A 43 -2.43 -3.27 5.43
C ASP A 43 -1.81 -4.50 4.76
N ASN A 44 -0.58 -4.87 5.14
CA ASN A 44 0.13 -6.05 4.62
C ASN A 44 -0.12 -7.32 5.47
N GLY A 45 -0.92 -7.25 6.53
CA GLY A 45 -1.30 -8.38 7.38
C GLY A 45 -0.23 -8.85 8.37
N ASN A 46 0.86 -8.10 8.53
CA ASN A 46 2.00 -8.40 9.41
C ASN A 46 2.37 -7.23 10.36
N GLY A 47 1.46 -6.27 10.55
CA GLY A 47 1.70 -5.06 11.35
C GLY A 47 2.46 -3.95 10.61
N THR A 48 2.64 -4.09 9.29
CA THR A 48 3.15 -3.03 8.42
C THR A 48 2.12 -2.64 7.38
N TYR A 49 2.26 -1.41 6.89
CA TYR A 49 1.35 -0.79 5.95
C TYR A 49 2.14 -0.20 4.79
N THR A 50 1.58 -0.24 3.59
CA THR A 50 2.19 0.35 2.40
C THR A 50 1.42 1.61 2.02
N LEU A 51 2.04 2.78 2.17
CA LEU A 51 1.53 4.07 1.73
C LEU A 51 2.06 4.39 0.33
N SER A 52 1.17 4.55 -0.64
CA SER A 52 1.46 5.00 -2.00
C SER A 52 1.01 6.45 -2.17
N LYS A 53 1.90 7.29 -2.71
CA LYS A 53 1.65 8.68 -3.11
C LYS A 53 2.07 8.83 -4.58
N GLY A 54 1.13 8.67 -5.51
CA GLY A 54 1.46 8.58 -6.93
C GLY A 54 2.38 7.38 -7.23
N GLU A 55 3.57 7.62 -7.79
CA GLU A 55 4.57 6.56 -8.07
C GLU A 55 5.49 6.27 -6.88
N ALA A 56 5.44 7.07 -5.82
CA ALA A 56 6.26 6.86 -4.63
C ALA A 56 5.54 5.93 -3.65
N THR A 57 6.26 4.96 -3.09
CA THR A 57 5.75 4.08 -2.02
C THR A 57 6.64 4.17 -0.78
N GLN A 58 6.00 4.08 0.37
CA GLN A 58 6.63 4.06 1.68
C GLN A 58 6.02 2.96 2.53
N THR A 59 6.85 2.26 3.31
CA THR A 59 6.39 1.32 4.31
C THR A 59 6.28 2.00 5.67
N LEU A 60 5.12 1.86 6.29
CA LEU A 60 4.79 2.34 7.64
C LEU A 60 4.60 1.14 8.57
N THR A 61 4.74 1.38 9.86
CA THR A 61 4.44 0.43 10.94
C THR A 61 3.20 0.87 11.70
N GLU A 62 2.61 -0.01 12.50
CA GLU A 62 1.46 0.34 13.36
C GLU A 62 1.74 1.53 14.29
N ASN A 63 3.00 1.69 14.74
CA ASN A 63 3.42 2.85 15.52
C ASN A 63 3.39 4.15 14.71
N ASP A 64 3.65 4.11 13.41
CA ASP A 64 3.60 5.30 12.54
C ASP A 64 2.16 5.77 12.32
N LEU A 65 1.19 4.85 12.34
CA LEU A 65 -0.24 5.20 12.29
C LEU A 65 -0.77 5.72 13.63
N LEU A 66 -0.01 5.61 14.73
CA LEU A 66 -0.44 6.01 16.07
C LEU A 66 -1.79 5.40 16.50
N GLY A 67 -2.11 4.20 15.99
CA GLY A 67 -3.39 3.52 16.22
C GLY A 67 -4.58 4.10 15.45
N VAL A 68 -4.36 5.03 14.53
CA VAL A 68 -5.39 5.56 13.63
C VAL A 68 -5.77 4.50 12.59
N PRO A 69 -7.07 4.25 12.34
CA PRO A 69 -7.50 3.34 11.28
C PRO A 69 -7.00 3.80 9.91
N ILE A 70 -6.59 2.86 9.04
CA ILE A 70 -6.01 3.17 7.72
C ILE A 70 -6.86 4.15 6.88
N LYS A 71 -8.20 4.05 6.98
CA LYS A 71 -9.15 4.88 6.25
C LYS A 71 -9.17 6.32 6.77
N GLU A 72 -9.01 6.49 8.07
CA GLU A 72 -8.97 7.81 8.68
C GLU A 72 -7.60 8.46 8.44
N TYR A 73 -6.53 7.67 8.52
CA TYR A 73 -5.18 8.12 8.19
C TYR A 73 -5.07 8.61 6.75
N VAL A 74 -5.57 7.84 5.77
CA VAL A 74 -5.50 8.25 4.36
C VAL A 74 -6.36 9.50 4.12
N ASN A 75 -7.56 9.60 4.72
CA ASN A 75 -8.41 10.79 4.60
C ASN A 75 -7.78 12.06 5.16
N LEU A 76 -7.01 11.97 6.25
CA LEU A 76 -6.24 13.10 6.78
C LEU A 76 -5.24 13.62 5.74
N LEU A 77 -4.49 12.72 5.10
CA LEU A 77 -3.53 13.09 4.04
C LEU A 77 -4.20 13.83 2.87
N CYS A 78 -5.43 13.45 2.51
CA CYS A 78 -6.18 14.15 1.46
C CYS A 78 -6.84 15.46 1.90
N THR A 79 -6.98 15.70 3.21
CA THR A 79 -7.54 16.95 3.75
C THR A 79 -6.44 18.01 3.95
N GLU A 80 -5.20 17.58 4.17
CA GLU A 80 -4.04 18.47 4.31
C GLU A 80 -3.40 18.91 2.96
N ASP A 81 -3.86 18.37 1.81
CA ASP A 81 -3.33 18.64 0.45
C ASP A 81 -4.24 19.58 -0.37
#